data_AF-A0A537CVL4-F1
#
_entry.id   AF-A0A537CVL4-F1
#
_cell.length_a   1.000
_cell.length_b   1.000
_cell.length_c   1.000
_cell.angle_alpha   90.00
_cell.angle_beta   90.00
_cell.angle_gamma   90.00
#
_symmetry.space_group_name_H-M   'P 1'
#
loop_
_entity.id
_entity.type
_entity.pdbx_description
1 polymer ?
#
loop_
_entity_poly.entity_id
_entity_poly.type
_entity_poly.pdbx_seq_one_letter_code
_entity_poly.pdbx_strand_id
1 'polypeptide(L)'
;MKCIIATLAMACVPAMAQPAGPFTPQQLKSGADLYARNCSPCHGARMLDPQGAFDLRKFPHDQRERFVNAVTRGKNQMPAWGDLLKPEEVEALWAYVISN
;
A
#
# COMPACT_ATOMS: atom_id res chain seq x y z
N MET A 1 2.45 54.71 -31.57
CA MET A 1 1.59 53.54 -31.26
C MET A 1 2.47 52.55 -30.51
N LYS A 2 2.18 52.29 -29.24
CA LYS A 2 3.06 51.54 -28.32
C LYS A 2 2.98 50.03 -28.60
N CYS A 3 4.13 49.39 -28.38
CA CYS A 3 4.42 47.96 -28.34
C CYS A 3 3.43 47.14 -27.50
N ILE A 4 3.43 45.82 -27.69
CA ILE A 4 3.86 44.82 -26.68
C ILE A 4 3.95 43.46 -27.38
N ILE A 5 5.16 42.90 -27.43
CA ILE A 5 5.44 41.52 -27.80
C ILE A 5 5.38 40.75 -26.48
N ALA A 6 4.37 39.90 -26.29
CA ALA A 6 4.24 39.07 -25.09
C ALA A 6 5.08 37.80 -25.28
N THR A 7 6.31 37.82 -24.78
CA THR A 7 7.15 36.62 -24.63
C THR A 7 6.58 35.74 -23.52
N LEU A 8 6.02 34.60 -23.92
CA LEU A 8 5.63 33.54 -22.98
C LEU A 8 6.92 32.85 -22.48
N ALA A 9 7.40 33.27 -21.31
CA ALA A 9 8.48 32.59 -20.62
C ALA A 9 7.94 31.28 -20.03
N MET A 10 8.32 30.14 -20.61
CA MET A 10 8.00 28.82 -20.10
C MET A 10 8.90 28.53 -18.89
N ALA A 11 8.39 28.80 -17.68
CA ALA A 11 9.08 28.48 -16.45
C ALA A 11 9.08 26.96 -16.22
N CYS A 12 10.24 26.32 -16.39
CA CYS A 12 10.49 24.97 -15.90
C CYS A 12 10.46 24.99 -14.36
N VAL A 13 9.33 24.58 -13.79
CA VAL A 13 9.22 24.33 -12.35
C VAL A 13 9.94 23.01 -12.04
N PRO A 14 10.94 22.96 -11.13
CA PRO A 14 11.53 21.70 -10.75
C PRO A 14 10.48 20.89 -9.98
N ALA A 15 10.20 19.67 -10.45
CA ALA A 15 9.37 18.72 -9.73
C ALA A 15 10.05 18.42 -8.39
N MET A 16 9.53 18.99 -7.31
CA MET A 16 9.99 18.66 -5.97
C MET A 16 9.59 17.21 -5.71
N ALA A 17 10.57 16.30 -5.74
CA ALA A 17 10.40 14.95 -5.25
C ALA A 17 10.00 15.06 -3.78
N GLN A 18 8.73 14.76 -3.49
CA GLN A 18 8.24 14.65 -2.12
C GLN A 18 9.10 13.59 -1.41
N PRO A 19 9.36 13.72 -0.09
CA PRO A 19 10.04 12.66 0.64
C PRO A 19 9.21 11.39 0.48
N ALA A 20 9.73 10.46 -0.31
CA ALA A 20 9.14 9.15 -0.43
C ALA A 20 9.13 8.58 0.99
N GLY A 21 7.97 8.19 1.49
CA GLY A 21 7.89 7.43 2.72
C GLY A 21 8.76 6.16 2.64
N PRO A 22 8.76 5.31 3.66
CA PRO A 22 9.60 4.11 3.67
C PRO A 22 9.30 3.13 2.51
N PHE A 23 8.23 3.35 1.75
CA PHE A 23 7.79 2.53 0.64
C PHE A 23 7.67 3.32 -0.66
N THR A 24 8.03 2.69 -1.77
CA THR A 24 7.87 3.27 -3.10
C THR A 24 6.39 3.28 -3.53
N PRO A 25 5.97 4.21 -4.41
CA PRO A 25 4.61 4.20 -4.96
C PRO A 25 4.24 2.86 -5.63
N GLN A 26 5.20 2.22 -6.29
CA GLN A 26 4.99 0.92 -6.92
C GLN A 26 4.76 -0.20 -5.91
N GLN A 27 5.48 -0.21 -4.78
CA GLN A 27 5.28 -1.19 -3.72
C GLN A 27 3.90 -1.04 -3.07
N LEU A 28 3.48 0.20 -2.79
CA LEU A 28 2.15 0.48 -2.26
C LEU A 28 1.04 0.06 -3.24
N LYS A 29 1.22 0.33 -4.53
CA LYS A 29 0.28 -0.09 -5.57
C LYS A 29 0.19 -1.63 -5.65
N SER A 30 1.32 -2.31 -5.67
CA SER A 30 1.37 -3.78 -5.70
C SER A 30 0.64 -4.38 -4.50
N GLY A 31 0.89 -3.86 -3.29
CA GLY A 31 0.23 -4.28 -2.07
C GLY A 31 -1.28 -4.06 -2.11
N ALA A 32 -1.72 -2.90 -2.60
CA ALA A 32 -3.15 -2.60 -2.76
C ALA A 32 -3.82 -3.57 -3.76
N ASP A 33 -3.18 -3.86 -4.90
CA ASP A 33 -3.73 -4.77 -5.91
C ASP A 33 -3.81 -6.22 -5.42
N LEU A 34 -2.80 -6.67 -4.65
CA LEU A 34 -2.79 -8.01 -4.03
C LEU A 34 -3.84 -8.12 -2.93
N TYR A 35 -3.95 -7.09 -2.09
CA TYR A 35 -4.94 -7.01 -1.03
C TYR A 35 -6.36 -7.09 -1.61
N ALA A 36 -6.65 -6.30 -2.65
CA ALA A 36 -7.95 -6.28 -3.30
C ALA A 36 -8.37 -7.66 -3.82
N ARG A 37 -7.44 -8.40 -4.41
CA ARG A 37 -7.70 -9.74 -4.99
C ARG A 37 -7.86 -10.84 -3.94
N ASN A 38 -7.06 -10.80 -2.87
CA ASN A 38 -6.91 -11.97 -1.99
C ASN A 38 -7.44 -11.75 -0.56
N CYS A 39 -7.40 -10.51 -0.05
CA CYS A 39 -7.63 -10.22 1.37
C CYS A 39 -8.96 -9.49 1.62
N SER A 40 -9.38 -8.67 0.66
CA SER A 40 -10.62 -7.87 0.75
C SER A 40 -11.91 -8.65 0.99
N PRO A 41 -12.07 -9.93 0.57
CA PRO A 41 -13.30 -10.68 0.86
C PRO A 41 -13.59 -10.84 2.35
N CYS A 42 -12.56 -10.83 3.21
CA CYS A 42 -12.71 -10.96 4.66
C CYS A 42 -12.41 -9.66 5.39
N HIS A 43 -11.33 -8.97 5.01
CA HIS A 43 -10.89 -7.74 5.66
C HIS A 43 -11.54 -6.48 5.10
N GLY A 44 -12.42 -6.63 4.11
CA GLY A 44 -13.20 -5.56 3.52
C GLY A 44 -12.46 -4.77 2.42
N ALA A 45 -13.20 -3.99 1.65
CA ALA A 45 -12.60 -3.19 0.59
C ALA A 45 -11.73 -2.09 1.21
N ARG A 46 -10.45 -2.02 0.80
CA ARG A 46 -9.47 -1.07 1.37
C ARG A 46 -9.38 -1.11 2.91
N MET A 47 -9.56 -2.30 3.51
CA MET A 47 -9.53 -2.51 4.97
C MET A 47 -10.70 -1.87 5.75
N LEU A 48 -11.75 -1.44 5.05
CA LEU A 48 -12.96 -0.88 5.66
C LEU A 48 -14.01 -1.97 5.85
N ASP A 49 -14.77 -1.87 6.93
CA ASP A 49 -15.87 -2.79 7.26
C ASP A 49 -15.47 -4.28 7.20
N PRO A 50 -14.44 -4.70 7.98
CA PRO A 50 -14.00 -6.07 8.00
C PRO A 50 -15.13 -6.96 8.54
N GLN A 51 -15.53 -7.95 7.75
CA GLN A 51 -16.71 -8.78 7.97
C GLN A 51 -16.46 -9.84 9.07
N GLY A 52 -16.23 -9.38 10.31
CA GLY A 52 -15.82 -10.21 11.45
C GLY A 52 -14.32 -10.55 11.48
N ALA A 53 -13.56 -10.13 10.47
CA ALA A 53 -12.10 -10.21 10.48
C ALA A 53 -11.47 -9.09 11.33
N PHE A 54 -10.17 -9.19 11.59
CA PHE A 54 -9.44 -8.13 12.29
C PHE A 54 -9.40 -6.84 11.45
N ASP A 55 -9.62 -5.69 12.11
CA ASP A 55 -9.47 -4.35 11.50
C ASP A 55 -7.99 -4.02 11.31
N LEU A 56 -7.51 -4.17 10.07
CA LEU A 56 -6.09 -4.04 9.73
C LEU A 56 -5.56 -2.61 9.90
N ARG A 57 -6.42 -1.59 9.92
CA ARG A 57 -6.03 -0.19 10.22
C ARG A 57 -5.61 0.01 11.68
N LYS A 58 -5.88 -0.98 12.53
CA LYS A 58 -5.45 -1.04 13.94
C LYS A 58 -4.25 -1.97 14.11
N PHE A 59 -3.66 -2.47 13.03
CA PHE A 59 -2.52 -3.35 13.13
C PHE A 59 -1.29 -2.54 13.60
N PRO A 60 -0.58 -2.97 14.64
CA PRO A 60 0.56 -2.24 15.18
C PRO A 60 1.77 -2.26 14.24
N HIS A 61 2.36 -1.08 14.00
CA HIS A 61 3.40 -0.86 12.99
C HIS A 61 4.76 -1.49 13.35
N ASP A 62 4.97 -1.82 14.63
CA ASP A 62 6.18 -2.47 15.15
C ASP A 62 6.11 -4.01 15.09
N GLN A 63 4.99 -4.60 14.67
CA GLN A 63 4.79 -6.05 14.69
C GLN A 63 4.87 -6.69 13.29
N ARG A 64 5.86 -6.30 12.48
CA ARG A 64 6.04 -6.86 11.12
C ARG A 64 6.14 -8.38 11.10
N GLU A 65 6.89 -8.98 12.03
CA GLU A 65 7.04 -10.44 12.07
C GLU A 65 5.71 -11.16 12.35
N ARG A 66 4.87 -10.59 13.21
CA ARG A 66 3.52 -11.12 13.47
C ARG A 66 2.64 -11.04 12.21
N PHE A 67 2.77 -9.97 11.44
CA PHE A 67 2.09 -9.82 10.16
C PHE A 67 2.54 -10.90 9.17
N VAL A 68 3.84 -11.02 8.95
CA VAL A 68 4.42 -12.01 8.02
C VAL A 68 3.99 -13.42 8.41
N ASN A 69 4.07 -13.78 9.69
CA ASN A 69 3.62 -15.08 10.18
C ASN A 69 2.12 -15.32 9.91
N ALA A 70 1.25 -14.34 10.18
CA ALA A 70 -0.18 -14.50 9.94
C ALA A 70 -0.52 -14.66 8.46
N VAL A 71 0.16 -13.92 7.57
CA VAL A 71 -0.03 -14.03 6.11
C VAL A 71 0.51 -15.35 5.58
N THR A 72 1.73 -15.72 5.95
CA THR A 72 2.41 -16.89 5.38
C THR A 72 1.90 -18.21 5.96
N ARG A 73 1.59 -18.25 7.26
CA ARG A 73 1.20 -19.47 7.99
C ARG A 73 -0.29 -19.57 8.30
N GLY A 74 -1.06 -18.52 7.97
CA GLY A 74 -2.47 -18.43 8.32
C GLY A 74 -2.70 -18.09 9.80
N LYS A 75 -3.95 -17.78 10.15
CA LYS A 75 -4.37 -17.51 11.52
C LYS A 75 -5.86 -17.72 11.70
N ASN A 76 -6.26 -18.65 12.57
CA ASN A 76 -7.66 -19.04 12.75
C ASN A 76 -8.29 -19.43 11.38
N GLN A 77 -9.31 -18.69 10.94
CA GLN A 77 -9.98 -18.89 9.65
C GLN A 77 -9.25 -18.20 8.48
N MET A 78 -8.18 -17.43 8.74
CA MET A 78 -7.38 -16.82 7.68
C MET A 78 -6.48 -17.87 7.03
N PRO A 79 -6.56 -18.08 5.70
CA PRO A 79 -5.76 -19.09 5.00
C PRO A 79 -4.26 -18.72 5.01
N ALA A 80 -3.42 -19.74 4.87
CA ALA A 80 -1.98 -19.58 4.72
C ALA A 80 -1.64 -19.27 3.25
N TRP A 81 -0.86 -18.21 3.01
CA TRP A 81 -0.49 -17.75 1.68
C TRP A 81 0.98 -18.01 1.32
N GLY A 82 1.76 -18.62 2.22
CA GLY A 82 3.22 -18.75 2.08
C GLY A 82 3.70 -19.51 0.84
N ASP A 83 2.91 -20.46 0.36
CA ASP A 83 3.24 -21.24 -0.86
C ASP A 83 2.77 -20.54 -2.16
N LEU A 84 1.95 -19.49 -2.05
CA LEU A 84 1.32 -18.80 -3.17
C LEU A 84 1.91 -17.41 -3.43
N LEU A 85 2.36 -16.72 -2.37
CA LEU A 85 2.92 -15.37 -2.44
C LEU A 85 4.43 -15.40 -2.36
N LYS A 86 5.08 -14.61 -3.20
CA LYS A 86 6.52 -14.36 -3.11
C LYS A 86 6.84 -13.48 -1.89
N PRO A 87 8.06 -13.55 -1.34
CA PRO A 87 8.46 -12.70 -0.21
C PRO A 87 8.20 -11.20 -0.48
N GLU A 88 8.49 -10.72 -1.69
CA GLU A 88 8.30 -9.32 -2.06
C GLU A 88 6.81 -8.91 -2.11
N GLU A 89 5.92 -9.86 -2.39
CA GLU A 89 4.47 -9.65 -2.38
C GLU A 89 3.95 -9.54 -0.95
N VAL A 90 4.50 -10.33 -0.02
CA VAL A 90 4.22 -10.20 1.42
C VAL A 90 4.72 -8.84 1.95
N GLU A 91 5.89 -8.37 1.52
CA GLU A 91 6.38 -7.04 1.87
C GLU A 91 5.56 -5.90 1.24
N ALA A 92 5.02 -6.10 0.04
CA ALA A 92 4.10 -5.15 -0.57
C ALA A 92 2.78 -5.06 0.22
N LEU A 93 2.24 -6.21 0.66
CA LEU A 93 1.06 -6.25 1.53
C LEU A 93 1.32 -5.56 2.87
N TRP A 94 2.49 -5.79 3.50
CA TRP A 94 2.88 -5.10 4.73
C TRP A 94 2.90 -3.59 4.51
N ALA A 95 3.60 -3.13 3.46
CA ALA A 95 3.68 -1.71 3.11
C ALA A 95 2.31 -1.07 2.92
N TYR A 96 1.39 -1.77 2.25
CA TYR A 96 0.02 -1.30 2.09
C TYR A 96 -0.72 -1.20 3.43
N VAL A 97 -0.66 -2.22 4.27
CA VAL A 97 -1.40 -2.25 5.55
C VAL A 97 -0.95 -1.14 6.49
N ILE A 98 0.35 -0.91 6.68
CA ILE A 98 0.83 0.11 7.63
C ILE A 98 0.90 1.54 7.06
N SER A 99 0.49 1.73 5.80
CA SER A 99 0.39 3.06 5.19
C SER A 99 -1.05 3.60 5.15
N ASN A 100 -2.00 2.92 5.80
CA ASN A 100 -3.42 3.30 5.89
C ASN A 100 -3.90 3.28 7.34
#